data_AF-A0A0B7KH31-F1
#
_entry.id   AF-A0A0B7KH31-F1
#
_cell.length_a   1.000
_cell.length_b   1.000
_cell.length_c   1.000
_cell.angle_alpha   90.00
_cell.angle_beta   90.00
_cell.angle_gamma   90.00
#
_symmetry.space_group_name_H-M   'P 1'
#
loop_
_entity.id
_entity.type
_entity.pdbx_description
1 polymer ?
#
loop_
_entity_poly.entity_id
_entity_poly.type
_entity_poly.pdbx_seq_one_letter_code
_entity_poly.pdbx_strand_id
1 'polypeptide(L)' 'MAMLYGEGDKAFTRPQEQIIANSDDETIFAWSHAPTGRYSHGLLAQSPADFENSIRNSLPTIHDQ' A
#
# COMPACT_ATOMS: atom_id res chain seq x y z
N MET A 1 7.32 19.00 -8.89
CA MET A 1 7.86 18.13 -7.82
C MET A 1 9.25 17.68 -8.24
N ALA A 2 10.28 17.85 -7.40
CA ALA A 2 11.57 17.21 -7.62
C ALA A 2 11.56 15.87 -6.89
N MET A 3 11.76 14.77 -7.62
CA MET A 3 12.05 13.47 -7.02
C MET A 3 13.41 13.58 -6.35
N LEU A 4 13.43 13.79 -5.03
CA LEU A 4 14.65 13.72 -4.25
C LEU A 4 15.03 12.24 -4.16
N TYR A 5 15.73 11.77 -5.20
CA TYR A 5 16.36 10.44 -5.23
C TYR A 5 17.35 10.38 -4.06
N GLY A 6 16.91 9.78 -2.96
CA GLY A 6 17.67 9.69 -1.70
C GLY A 6 16.91 9.08 -0.53
N GLU A 7 15.57 8.96 -0.60
CA GLU A 7 14.75 8.54 0.56
C GLU A 7 14.41 7.04 0.67
N GLY A 8 14.85 6.20 -0.27
CA GLY A 8 14.57 4.75 -0.21
C GLY A 8 13.07 4.45 -0.05
N ASP A 9 12.71 3.59 0.92
CA ASP A 9 11.33 3.23 1.27
C ASP A 9 10.39 4.41 1.58
N LYS A 10 10.91 5.60 1.94
CA LYS A 10 10.07 6.77 2.27
C LYS A 10 9.62 7.57 1.04
N ALA A 11 10.24 7.33 -0.13
CA ALA A 11 9.87 8.01 -1.36
C ALA A 11 8.42 7.70 -1.80
N PHE A 12 7.88 6.56 -1.37
CA PHE A 12 6.52 6.13 -1.68
C PHE A 12 5.45 6.72 -0.73
N THR A 13 5.85 7.22 0.43
CA THR A 13 4.93 7.84 1.40
C THR A 13 4.43 9.20 0.92
N ARG A 14 5.33 10.02 0.35
CA ARG A 14 5.01 11.39 -0.10
C ARG A 14 3.87 11.44 -1.13
N PRO A 15 3.84 10.59 -2.17
CA PRO A 15 2.68 10.51 -3.07
C PRO A 15 1.35 10.23 -2.35
N GLN A 16 1.34 9.32 -1.37
CA GLN A 16 0.13 8.97 -0.62
C GLN A 16 -0.37 10.16 0.22
N GLU A 17 0.54 10.90 0.86
CA GLU A 17 0.20 12.13 1.59
C GLU A 17 -0.39 13.21 0.69
N GLN A 18 0.14 13.36 -0.54
CA GLN A 18 -0.42 14.30 -1.51
C GLN A 18 -1.81 13.86 -1.98
N ILE A 19 -2.04 12.56 -2.15
CA ILE A 19 -3.37 12.04 -2.50
C ILE A 19 -4.35 12.36 -1.36
N ILE A 20 -4.01 12.05 -0.11
CA ILE A 20 -4.86 12.36 1.06
C ILE A 20 -5.12 13.87 1.18
N ALA A 21 -4.11 14.71 0.91
CA ALA A 21 -4.26 16.16 0.99
C ALA A 21 -5.11 16.76 -0.15
N ASN A 22 -5.25 16.06 -1.28
CA ASN A 22 -5.97 16.55 -2.47
C ASN A 22 -7.22 15.74 -2.81
N SER A 23 -7.48 14.63 -2.12
CA SER A 23 -8.54 13.67 -2.41
C SER A 23 -8.96 12.93 -1.14
N ASP A 24 -10.27 12.91 -0.87
CA ASP A 24 -10.88 12.14 0.23
C ASP A 24 -11.13 10.67 -0.16
N ASP A 25 -10.27 10.11 -1.01
CA ASP A 25 -10.43 8.74 -1.51
C ASP A 25 -9.81 7.74 -0.52
N GLU A 26 -10.65 6.94 0.13
CA GLU A 26 -10.25 5.95 1.13
C GLU A 26 -9.55 4.72 0.52
N THR A 27 -9.56 4.55 -0.80
CA THR A 27 -8.84 3.45 -1.47
C THR A 27 -7.33 3.52 -1.28
N ILE A 28 -6.80 4.67 -0.86
CA ILE A 28 -5.39 4.83 -0.47
C ILE A 28 -5.01 3.92 0.71
N PHE A 29 -5.97 3.50 1.54
CA PHE A 29 -5.79 2.56 2.65
C PHE A 29 -6.08 1.09 2.28
N ALA A 30 -6.50 0.81 1.04
CA ALA A 30 -6.88 -0.52 0.58
C ALA A 30 -5.68 -1.41 0.18
N TRP A 31 -4.51 -1.20 0.79
CA TRP A 31 -3.34 -2.08 0.62
C TRP A 31 -3.32 -3.17 1.69
N SER A 32 -2.64 -4.29 1.42
CA SER A 32 -2.56 -5.41 2.36
C SER A 32 -1.16 -5.98 2.34
N HIS A 33 -0.53 -6.09 3.51
CA HIS A 33 0.73 -6.81 3.62
C HIS A 33 0.49 -8.32 3.68
N ALA A 34 1.44 -9.09 3.15
CA ALA A 34 1.41 -10.54 3.34
C ALA A 34 1.49 -10.87 4.84
N PRO A 35 0.79 -11.91 5.34
CA PRO A 35 0.79 -12.29 6.75
C PRO A 35 2.15 -12.90 7.16
N THR A 36 3.20 -12.09 7.22
CA THR A 36 4.56 -12.50 7.58
C THR A 36 4.85 -12.30 9.08
N GLY A 37 3.82 -12.00 9.89
CA GLY A 37 3.92 -11.92 11.34
C GLY A 37 4.63 -10.67 11.88
N ARG A 38 5.03 -9.74 11.02
CA ARG A 38 5.57 -8.44 11.45
C ARG A 38 4.44 -7.41 11.53
N TYR A 39 3.92 -7.16 12.72
CA TYR A 39 2.84 -6.19 12.97
C TYR A 39 3.32 -4.73 13.06
N SER A 40 4.38 -4.37 12.34
CA SER A 40 4.99 -3.04 12.40
C SER A 40 4.82 -2.33 11.05
N HIS A 41 3.57 -2.07 10.66
CA HIS A 41 3.29 -1.26 9.48
C HIS A 41 2.58 0.03 9.90
N GLY A 42 2.99 1.15 9.33
CA GLY A 42 2.31 2.43 9.51
C GLY A 42 0.97 2.47 8.76
N LEU A 43 0.25 3.59 8.86
CA LEU A 43 -1.03 3.81 8.18
C LEU A 43 -0.91 3.80 6.63
N LEU A 44 0.28 4.11 6.11
CA LEU A 44 0.56 4.22 4.68
C LEU A 44 1.43 3.06 4.21
N ALA A 45 1.19 2.61 2.97
CA ALA A 45 1.96 1.55 2.33
C ALA A 45 3.43 1.96 2.22
N GLN A 46 4.35 1.02 2.43
CA GLN A 46 5.77 1.29 2.28
C GLN A 46 6.24 1.06 0.84
N SER A 47 5.51 0.24 0.08
CA SER A 47 5.86 -0.10 -1.31
C SER A 47 4.61 -0.33 -2.17
N PRO A 48 4.67 -0.08 -3.50
CA PRO A 48 3.61 -0.47 -4.44
C PRO A 48 3.23 -1.96 -4.37
N ALA A 49 4.16 -2.84 -3.98
CA ALA A 49 3.92 -4.28 -3.85
C ALA A 49 2.87 -4.63 -2.77
N ASP A 50 2.66 -3.75 -1.79
CA ASP A 50 1.62 -3.92 -0.76
C ASP A 50 0.20 -3.80 -1.35
N PHE A 51 0.02 -3.10 -2.47
CA PHE A 51 -1.27 -3.03 -3.16
C PHE A 51 -1.54 -4.28 -4.01
N GLU A 52 -0.51 -4.92 -4.56
CA GLU A 52 -0.65 -6.12 -5.38
C GLU A 52 -1.24 -7.29 -4.58
N ASN A 53 -0.82 -7.45 -3.33
CA ASN A 53 -1.34 -8.48 -2.44
C ASN A 53 -2.79 -8.24 -2.00
N SER A 54 -3.23 -6.98 -1.93
CA SER A 54 -4.63 -6.64 -1.62
C SER A 54 -5.60 -7.20 -2.64
N ILE A 55 -5.27 -7.08 -3.93
CA ILE A 55 -6.10 -7.60 -5.02
C ILE A 55 -6.23 -9.13 -4.91
N ARG A 56 -5.12 -9.83 -4.62
CA ARG A 56 -5.12 -11.29 -4.52
C ARG A 56 -5.94 -11.83 -3.35
N ASN A 57 -6.04 -11.10 -2.24
CA ASN A 57 -6.82 -11.53 -1.07
C ASN A 57 -8.35 -11.39 -1.25
N SER A 58 -8.79 -10.64 -2.27
CA SER A 58 -10.20 -10.44 -2.59
C SER A 58 -10.81 -11.52 -3.49
N LEU A 59 -9.99 -12.41 -4.06
CA LEU A 59 -10.48 -13.53 -4.84
C LEU A 59 -10.82 -14.68 -3.90
N PRO A 60 -12.10 -15.13 -3.83
CA PRO A 60 -12.40 -16.39 -3.19
C PRO A 60 -11.61 -17.45 -3.95
N THR A 61 -10.70 -18.13 -3.25
CA THR A 61 -10.10 -19.35 -3.79
C THR A 61 -11.26 -20.29 -4.05
N ILE A 62 -11.66 -20.43 -5.32
CA ILE A 62 -12.65 -21.43 -5.71
C ILE A 62 -11.97 -22.76 -5.42
N HIS A 63 -12.28 -23.32 -4.26
CA HIS A 63 -11.95 -24.69 -3.94
C HIS A 63 -12.89 -25.51 -4.80
N ASP A 64 -12.42 -25.84 -6.01
CA ASP A 64 -13.03 -26.82 -6.89
C ASP A 64 -12.99 -28.16 -6.13
N GLN A 65 -14.14 -28.58 -5.62
CA GLN A 65 -14.39 -29.92 -5.08
C GLN A 65 -14.91 -30.82 -6.19
#